data_AF-A0A1R3I5W6-F1
#
_entry.id   AF-A0A1R3I5W6-F1
#
_cell.length_a   1.000
_cell.length_b   1.000
_cell.length_c   1.000
_cell.angle_alpha   90.00
_cell.angle_beta   90.00
_cell.angle_gamma   90.00
#
_symmetry.space_group_name_H-M   'P 1'
#
loop_
_entity.id
_entity.type
_entity.pdbx_description
1 polymer ?
#
loop_
_entity_poly.entity_id
_entity_poly.type
_entity_poly.pdbx_seq_one_letter_code
_entity_poly.pdbx_strand_id
1 'polypeptide(L)' 'MWKLKLSQGEEPWLASLNNHIGRQYWEFDPNLGTPEDRGQVEKARNQFTKYRFQAKQSSDLLTRF' A
#
# COMPACT_ATOMS: atom_id res chain seq x y z
N MET A 1 -0.70 2.19 -8.32
CA MET A 1 -1.50 3.25 -7.66
C MET A 1 -2.38 2.63 -6.58
N TRP A 2 -2.84 3.43 -5.61
CA TRP A 2 -3.71 2.94 -4.54
C TRP A 2 -5.16 2.80 -5.02
N LYS A 3 -5.77 1.65 -4.69
CA LYS A 3 -7.19 1.36 -4.92
C LYS A 3 -7.88 1.16 -3.58
N LEU A 4 -8.98 1.86 -3.37
CA LEU A 4 -9.82 1.64 -2.20
C LEU A 4 -10.56 0.31 -2.36
N LYS A 5 -10.42 -0.57 -1.38
CA LYS A 5 -11.11 -1.86 -1.30
C LYS A 5 -11.89 -1.96 0.00
N LEU A 6 -12.96 -2.74 -0.06
CA LEU A 6 -13.81 -3.10 1.05
C LEU A 6 -13.58 -4.58 1.36
N SER A 7 -13.32 -4.91 2.62
CA SER A 7 -13.24 -6.31 3.03
C SER A 7 -14.65 -6.91 3.11
N GLN A 8 -14.81 -8.06 2.47
CA GLN A 8 -16.01 -8.90 2.49
C GLN A 8 -15.88 -10.07 3.49
N GLY A 9 -14.76 -10.15 4.21
CA GLY A 9 -14.47 -11.19 5.18
C GLY A 9 -13.99 -12.52 4.63
N GLU A 10 -13.50 -12.51 3.39
CA GLU A 10 -12.88 -13.65 2.71
C GLU A 10 -11.35 -13.65 2.84
N GLU A 11 -10.81 -13.08 3.93
CA GLU A 11 -9.36 -12.96 4.17
C GLU A 11 -8.89 -14.06 5.15
N PRO A 12 -8.50 -15.26 4.68
CA PRO A 12 -8.28 -16.44 5.53
C PRO A 12 -7.14 -16.27 6.55
N TRP A 13 -6.22 -15.34 6.32
CA TRP A 13 -5.08 -15.06 7.18
C TRP A 13 -5.35 -13.93 8.20
N LEU A 14 -6.54 -13.33 8.18
CA LEU A 14 -6.91 -12.20 9.01
C LEU A 14 -8.13 -12.56 9.87
N ALA A 15 -7.89 -12.75 11.16
CA ALA A 15 -8.93 -13.07 12.13
C ALA A 15 -9.45 -11.81 12.83
N SER A 16 -10.77 -11.65 12.87
CA SER A 16 -11.47 -10.62 13.63
C SER A 16 -12.84 -11.14 14.08
N LEU A 17 -13.41 -10.56 15.12
CA LEU A 17 -14.73 -10.92 15.66
C LEU A 17 -15.85 -10.87 14.59
N ASN A 18 -15.69 -10.05 13.55
CA ASN A 18 -16.64 -9.92 12.45
C ASN A 18 -15.98 -10.16 11.07
N ASN A 19 -14.91 -10.95 11.01
CA ASN A 19 -14.15 -11.23 9.78
C ASN A 19 -13.79 -9.96 8.98
N HIS A 20 -13.52 -8.82 9.63
CA HIS A 20 -13.23 -7.54 8.97
C HIS A 20 -14.31 -7.02 8.00
N ILE A 21 -15.53 -7.56 8.01
CA ILE A 21 -16.61 -7.11 7.14
C ILE A 21 -16.87 -5.61 7.37
N GLY A 22 -16.86 -4.83 6.28
CA GLY A 22 -17.05 -3.38 6.31
C GLY A 22 -15.78 -2.55 6.53
N ARG A 23 -14.61 -3.20 6.70
CA ARG A 23 -13.31 -2.52 6.73
C ARG A 23 -12.97 -1.94 5.36
N GLN A 24 -12.62 -0.65 5.31
CA GLN A 24 -12.05 -0.02 4.12
C GLN A 24 -10.52 0.01 4.24
N TYR A 25 -9.82 -0.32 3.16
CA TYR A 25 -8.37 -0.23 3.10
C TYR A 25 -7.90 0.12 1.70
N TRP A 26 -6.71 0.73 1.62
CA TRP A 26 -6.05 1.01 0.36
C TRP A 26 -5.10 -0.12 0.01
N GLU A 27 -5.28 -0.71 -1.16
CA GLU A 27 -4.40 -1.73 -1.71
C GLU A 27 -3.60 -1.14 -2.87
N PHE A 28 -2.30 -1.41 -2.92
CA PHE A 28 -1.47 -0.98 -4.03
C PHE A 28 -1.64 -1.93 -5.22
N ASP A 29 -2.12 -1.41 -6.35
CA ASP A 29 -2.23 -2.14 -7.60
C ASP A 29 -1.12 -1.71 -8.59
N PRO A 30 -0.22 -2.63 -9.02
CA PRO A 30 0.89 -2.32 -9.91
C PRO A 30 0.45 -2.03 -11.36
N ASN A 31 -0.77 -2.41 -11.74
CA ASN A 31 -1.31 -2.22 -13.09
C ASN A 31 -2.11 -0.91 -13.21
N LEU A 32 -2.34 -0.21 -12.10
CA LEU A 32 -3.02 1.08 -12.07
C LEU A 32 -2.03 2.25 -12.11
N GLY A 33 -2.38 3.30 -12.86
CA GLY A 33 -1.58 4.52 -13.04
C GLY A 33 -0.79 4.57 -14.33
N THR A 34 -0.15 5.71 -14.60
CA THR A 34 0.74 5.88 -15.75
C THR A 34 2.08 5.17 -15.51
N PRO A 35 2.85 4.84 -16.56
CA PRO A 35 4.21 4.31 -16.41
C PRO A 35 5.12 5.21 -15.57
N GLU A 36 4.94 6.53 -15.68
CA GLU A 36 5.69 7.52 -14.89
C GLU A 36 5.35 7.43 -13.40
N ASP A 37 4.06 7.38 -13.04
CA ASP A 37 3.63 7.19 -11.64
C ASP A 37 4.19 5.89 -11.05
N ARG A 38 4.15 4.80 -11.83
CA ARG A 38 4.71 3.50 -11.41
C ARG A 38 6.21 3.61 -11.15
N GLY A 39 6.94 4.29 -12.03
CA GLY A 39 8.37 4.55 -11.86
C GLY A 39 8.69 5.38 -10.62
N GLN A 40 7.87 6.39 -10.31
CA GLN A 40 8.02 7.19 -9.09
C GLN A 40 7.80 6.38 -7.82
N VAL A 41 6.76 5.54 -7.79
CA VAL A 41 6.50 4.65 -6.66
C VAL A 41 7.65 3.65 -6.48
N GLU A 42 8.15 3.05 -7.55
CA GLU A 42 9.27 2.11 -7.47
C GLU A 42 10.55 2.78 -6.95
N LYS A 43 10.83 3.99 -7.42
CA LYS A 43 11.95 4.81 -6.92
C LYS A 43 11.79 5.09 -5.42
N ALA A 44 10.60 5.46 -4.96
CA ALA A 44 10.31 5.67 -3.55
C ALA A 44 10.49 4.38 -2.72
N ARG A 45 10.05 3.22 -3.24
CA ARG A 45 10.25 1.90 -2.60
C ARG A 45 11.74 1.55 -2.47
N ASN A 46 12.52 1.77 -3.53
CA ASN A 46 13.96 1.50 -3.54
C ASN A 46 14.69 2.41 -2.55
N GLN A 47 14.33 3.68 -2.51
CA GLN A 47 14.90 4.63 -1.56
C GLN A 47 14.54 4.27 -0.11
N PHE A 48 13.28 3.93 0.17
CA PHE A 48 12.87 3.43 1.49
C PHE A 48 13.71 2.22 1.89
N THR A 49 13.80 1.21 1.04
CA THR A 49 14.56 -0.03 1.32
C THR A 49 16.02 0.25 1.64
N LYS A 50 16.66 1.13 0.86
CA LYS A 50 18.07 1.50 1.02
C LYS A 50 18.34 2.24 2.33
N TYR A 51 17.44 3.12 2.77
CA TYR A 51 17.64 4.00 3.92
C TYR A 51 16.81 3.64 5.16
N ARG A 52 16.09 2.51 5.15
CA ARG A 52 15.12 2.12 6.21
C ARG A 52 15.69 2.06 7.63
N PHE A 53 17.00 1.92 7.78
CA PHE A 53 17.69 1.91 9.08
C PHE A 53 18.52 3.16 9.36
N GLN A 54 18.67 4.03 8.36
CA GLN A 54 19.53 5.21 8.43
C GLN A 54 18.70 6.49 8.63
N ALA A 55 17.46 6.49 8.14
CA ALA A 55 16.54 7.61 8.28
C ALA A 55 15.17 7.13 8.74
N LYS A 56 14.54 7.88 9.64
CA LYS A 56 13.13 7.68 9.99
C LYS A 56 12.30 8.11 8.78
N GLN A 57 11.86 7.14 7.99
CA GLN A 57 11.05 7.40 6.81
C GLN A 57 9.60 7.69 7.24
N SER A 58 9.07 8.85 6.86
CA SER A 58 7.63 9.07 6.91
C SER A 58 6.98 8.18 5.85
N SER A 59 6.06 7.29 6.25
CA SER A 59 5.32 6.40 5.31
C SER A 59 4.59 7.16 4.20
N ASP A 60 4.40 8.47 4.38
CA ASP A 60 3.65 9.36 3.52
C ASP A 60 4.16 9.39 2.06
N LEU A 61 5.46 9.23 1.83
CA LEU A 61 6.02 9.29 0.47
C LEU A 61 5.49 8.18 -0.44
N LEU A 62 5.23 6.99 0.10
CA LEU A 62 4.68 5.88 -0.68
C LEU A 62 3.17 6.03 -0.89
N THR A 63 2.48 6.70 0.03
CA THR A 63 1.01 6.86 0.01
C THR A 63 0.52 8.10 -0.75
N ARG A 64 1.43 8.97 -1.21
CA ARG A 64 1.11 10.20 -1.97
C ARG A 64 0.88 10.03 -3.48
N PHE A 65 1.09 8.82 -4.02
CA PHE A 65 0.97 8.50 -5.44
C PHE A 65 -0.30 7.70 -5.73
#